data_AF-A0A957E324-F1
#
_entry.id   AF-A0A957E324-F1
#
_cell.length_a   1.000
_cell.length_b   1.000
_cell.length_c   1.000
_cell.angle_alpha   90.00
_cell.angle_beta   90.00
_cell.angle_gamma   90.00
#
_symmetry.space_group_name_H-M   'P 1'
#
loop_
_entity.id
_entity.type
_entity.pdbx_description
1 polymer ?
#
loop_
_entity_poly.entity_id
_entity_poly.type
_entity_poly.pdbx_seq_one_letter_code
_entity_poly.pdbx_strand_id
1 'polypeptide(L)'
;VQAWLQQRFHVNARRLLIWTGTAVVALLLFTTLWIHPHYLSYFNVAVGGPQNGRNILLDSNIDWGQDLLRLQDWMDQNGVEEVNLAWFGTADPDYYGLNYKPLPGFPRPQFLSQWTRPPFNPADPEPGIYAISVSNLWEIQLADKNVYPWFRARQPDDSIGNSILIYKIP
;
A
#
# COMPACT_ATOMS: atom_id res chain seq x y z
N VAL A 1 -60.96 4.13 1.67
CA VAL A 1 -59.86 3.49 2.44
C VAL A 1 -58.72 3.00 1.55
N GLN A 2 -58.98 2.25 0.47
CA GLN A 2 -57.91 1.70 -0.40
C GLN A 2 -57.07 2.75 -1.14
N ALA A 3 -57.67 3.82 -1.69
CA ALA A 3 -56.92 4.88 -2.40
C ALA A 3 -55.99 5.68 -1.48
N TRP A 4 -56.40 5.91 -0.22
CA TRP A 4 -55.59 6.61 0.79
C TRP A 4 -54.37 5.79 1.22
N LEU A 5 -54.52 4.46 1.35
CA LEU A 5 -53.41 3.57 1.65
C LEU A 5 -52.38 3.56 0.52
N GLN A 6 -52.80 3.43 -0.75
CA GLN A 6 -51.89 3.44 -1.90
C GLN A 6 -51.09 4.75 -2.02
N GLN A 7 -51.73 5.90 -1.80
CA GLN A 7 -51.05 7.20 -1.88
C GLN A 7 -49.98 7.35 -0.78
N ARG A 8 -50.22 6.81 0.43
CA ARG A 8 -49.27 6.82 1.54
C ARG A 8 -48.07 5.89 1.31
N PHE A 9 -48.29 4.72 0.71
CA PHE A 9 -47.21 3.79 0.35
C PHE A 9 -46.26 4.38 -0.70
N HIS A 10 -46.78 5.04 -1.74
CA HIS A 10 -45.95 5.67 -2.78
C HIS A 10 -45.12 6.86 -2.26
N VAL A 11 -45.68 7.68 -1.37
CA VAL A 11 -44.95 8.79 -0.74
C VAL A 11 -43.84 8.28 0.18
N ASN A 12 -44.09 7.20 0.92
CA ASN A 12 -43.09 6.56 1.77
C ASN A 12 -41.97 5.89 0.95
N ALA A 13 -42.31 5.25 -0.17
CA ALA A 13 -41.32 4.66 -1.08
C ALA A 13 -40.43 5.73 -1.74
N ARG A 14 -41.01 6.86 -2.19
CA ARG A 14 -40.25 7.97 -2.78
C ARG A 14 -39.33 8.64 -1.75
N ARG A 15 -39.81 8.85 -0.52
CA ARG A 15 -38.98 9.39 0.57
C ARG A 15 -37.85 8.43 0.91
N LEU A 16 -38.14 7.12 1.03
CA LEU A 16 -37.12 6.10 1.28
C LEU A 16 -36.04 6.11 0.19
N LEU A 17 -36.42 6.16 -1.09
CA LEU A 17 -35.48 6.25 -2.21
C LEU A 17 -34.60 7.50 -2.14
N ILE A 18 -35.18 8.67 -1.80
CA ILE A 18 -34.42 9.91 -1.63
C ILE A 18 -33.41 9.77 -0.49
N TRP A 19 -33.84 9.29 0.69
CA TRP A 19 -32.95 9.11 1.83
C TRP A 19 -31.83 8.10 1.55
N THR A 20 -32.15 6.98 0.90
CA THR A 20 -31.14 6.00 0.48
C THR A 20 -30.17 6.63 -0.51
N GLY A 21 -30.66 7.38 -1.51
CA GLY A 21 -29.82 8.08 -2.47
C GLY A 21 -28.90 9.11 -1.82
N THR A 22 -29.42 9.93 -0.91
CA THR A 22 -28.62 10.91 -0.16
C THR A 22 -27.58 10.23 0.72
N ALA A 23 -27.93 9.13 1.40
CA ALA A 23 -26.99 8.36 2.19
C ALA A 23 -25.85 7.77 1.34
N VAL A 24 -26.17 7.24 0.16
CA VAL A 24 -25.16 6.73 -0.78
C VAL A 24 -24.22 7.84 -1.24
N VAL A 25 -24.75 9.01 -1.62
CA VAL A 25 -23.92 10.15 -2.06
C VAL A 25 -23.04 10.66 -0.92
N ALA A 26 -23.57 10.80 0.29
CA ALA A 26 -22.81 11.22 1.46
C ALA A 26 -21.69 10.22 1.80
N LEU A 27 -21.98 8.92 1.71
CA LEU A 27 -21.00 7.86 1.92
C LEU A 27 -19.87 7.93 0.88
N LEU A 28 -20.21 8.13 -0.40
CA LEU A 28 -19.23 8.28 -1.49
C LEU A 28 -18.36 9.51 -1.31
N LEU A 29 -18.92 10.65 -0.90
CA LEU A 29 -18.15 11.86 -0.63
C LEU A 29 -17.19 11.65 0.55
N PHE A 30 -17.68 11.04 1.64
CA PHE A 30 -16.87 10.74 2.80
C PHE A 30 -15.71 9.79 2.45
N THR A 31 -15.97 8.69 1.75
CA THR A 31 -14.91 7.73 1.37
C THR A 31 -13.89 8.36 0.42
N THR A 32 -14.34 9.20 -0.51
CA THR A 32 -13.46 9.92 -1.45
C THR A 32 -12.52 10.90 -0.74
N LEU A 33 -13.04 11.66 0.22
CA LEU A 33 -12.24 12.59 1.02
C LEU A 33 -11.32 11.85 1.99
N TRP A 34 -11.80 10.75 2.58
CA TRP A 34 -11.04 9.93 3.50
C TRP A 34 -9.82 9.30 2.86
N ILE A 35 -9.94 8.88 1.59
CA ILE A 35 -8.83 8.21 0.91
C ILE A 35 -7.93 9.14 0.10
N HIS A 36 -8.30 10.40 -0.10
CA HIS A 36 -7.42 11.35 -0.77
C HIS A 36 -6.08 11.47 -0.03
N PRO A 37 -4.90 11.43 -0.70
CA PRO A 37 -4.65 11.25 -2.14
C PRO A 37 -4.32 9.80 -2.58
N HIS A 38 -4.59 8.80 -1.74
CA HIS A 38 -4.21 7.39 -1.90
C HIS A 38 -5.29 6.53 -2.59
N TYR A 39 -5.89 7.05 -3.66
CA TYR A 39 -7.03 6.42 -4.34
C TYR A 39 -6.77 5.00 -4.86
N LEU A 40 -5.54 4.70 -5.30
CA LEU A 40 -5.17 3.35 -5.76
C LEU A 40 -5.28 2.29 -4.64
N SER A 41 -5.15 2.70 -3.39
CA SER A 41 -5.18 1.83 -2.21
C SER A 41 -6.60 1.68 -1.63
N TYR A 42 -7.67 2.02 -2.37
CA TYR A 42 -9.03 1.87 -1.86
C TYR A 42 -9.43 0.41 -1.67
N PHE A 43 -9.86 0.10 -0.44
CA PHE A 43 -10.53 -1.14 -0.10
C PHE A 43 -11.85 -0.83 0.60
N ASN A 44 -12.85 -1.69 0.38
CA ASN A 44 -14.15 -1.55 1.05
C ASN A 44 -13.99 -1.47 2.58
N VAL A 45 -14.77 -0.61 3.23
CA VAL A 45 -14.74 -0.43 4.70
C VAL A 45 -14.93 -1.75 5.45
N ALA A 46 -15.70 -2.68 4.87
CA ALA A 46 -15.97 -4.01 5.42
C ALA A 46 -14.72 -4.91 5.58
N VAL A 47 -13.62 -4.63 4.87
CA VAL A 47 -12.34 -5.37 5.00
C VAL A 47 -11.32 -4.63 5.87
N GLY A 48 -11.70 -3.50 6.50
CA GLY A 48 -10.82 -2.74 7.40
C GLY A 48 -10.04 -1.61 6.73
N GLY A 49 -10.45 -1.17 5.54
CA GLY A 49 -9.84 -0.05 4.83
C GLY A 49 -8.44 -0.35 4.25
N PRO A 50 -7.72 0.67 3.75
CA PRO A 50 -6.44 0.50 3.04
C PRO A 50 -5.36 -0.24 3.86
N GLN A 51 -5.33 0.05 5.17
CA GLN A 51 -4.36 -0.51 6.12
C GLN A 51 -4.48 -2.02 6.30
N ASN A 52 -5.68 -2.57 6.09
CA ASN A 52 -5.92 -4.01 6.19
C ASN A 52 -6.07 -4.67 4.80
N GLY A 53 -6.52 -3.90 3.80
CA GLY A 53 -6.57 -4.31 2.40
C GLY A 53 -5.20 -4.67 1.81
N ARG A 54 -4.14 -3.97 2.23
CA ARG A 54 -2.75 -4.34 1.89
C ARG A 54 -2.40 -5.78 2.25
N ASN A 55 -3.04 -6.40 3.26
CA ASN A 55 -2.79 -7.78 3.64
C ASN A 55 -3.58 -8.80 2.78
N ILE A 56 -4.58 -8.35 2.01
CA ILE A 56 -5.56 -9.19 1.31
C ILE A 56 -5.31 -9.22 -0.21
N LEU A 57 -4.91 -8.10 -0.82
CA LEU A 57 -4.54 -8.03 -2.25
C LEU A 57 -3.17 -7.38 -2.40
N LEU A 58 -2.14 -8.16 -2.10
CA LEU A 58 -0.73 -7.78 -2.28
C LEU A 58 -0.27 -7.75 -3.76
N ASP A 59 -1.20 -8.00 -4.68
CA ASP A 59 -1.01 -8.20 -6.11
C ASP A 59 -1.31 -6.89 -6.88
N SER A 60 -0.30 -6.44 -7.63
CA SER A 60 -0.26 -5.50 -8.77
C SER A 60 -0.91 -4.09 -8.68
N ASN A 61 -1.75 -3.79 -7.69
CA ASN A 61 -2.53 -2.54 -7.69
C ASN A 61 -2.12 -1.52 -6.61
N ILE A 62 -1.10 -1.82 -5.81
CA ILE A 62 -0.78 -0.96 -4.67
C ILE A 62 0.04 0.27 -5.09
N ASP A 63 0.97 0.14 -6.05
CA ASP A 63 1.84 1.25 -6.45
C ASP A 63 2.47 1.12 -7.84
N TRP A 64 2.39 2.19 -8.63
CA TRP A 64 2.96 2.30 -9.98
C TRP A 64 4.09 3.34 -10.06
N GLY A 65 4.59 3.83 -8.93
CA GLY A 65 5.72 4.75 -8.82
C GLY A 65 5.43 6.01 -8.01
N GLN A 66 4.19 6.23 -7.58
CA GLN A 66 3.85 7.43 -6.80
C GLN A 66 4.50 7.43 -5.42
N ASP A 67 4.72 6.27 -4.79
CA ASP A 67 5.36 6.25 -3.46
C ASP A 67 6.88 6.29 -3.53
N LEU A 68 7.49 6.15 -4.73
CA LEU A 68 8.90 6.47 -4.92
C LEU A 68 9.16 7.97 -4.78
N LEU A 69 8.27 8.81 -5.32
CA LEU A 69 8.34 10.26 -5.11
C LEU A 69 8.15 10.61 -3.63
N ARG A 70 7.16 9.99 -2.97
CA ARG A 70 6.93 10.19 -1.54
C ARG A 70 8.08 9.66 -0.68
N LEU A 71 8.79 8.62 -1.14
CA LEU A 71 10.00 8.11 -0.49
C LEU A 71 11.14 9.11 -0.58
N GLN A 72 11.33 9.75 -1.74
CA GLN A 72 12.30 10.84 -1.86
C GLN A 72 11.95 11.98 -0.89
N ASP A 73 10.70 12.45 -0.88
CA ASP A 73 10.26 13.51 0.04
C ASP A 73 10.50 13.11 1.51
N TRP A 74 10.23 11.84 1.85
CA TRP A 74 10.47 11.30 3.18
C TRP A 74 11.96 11.26 3.53
N MET A 75 12.81 10.88 2.58
CA MET A 75 14.27 10.87 2.75
C MET A 75 14.79 12.27 3.05
N ASP A 76 14.37 13.27 2.28
CA ASP A 76 14.75 14.68 2.47
C ASP A 76 14.30 15.21 3.84
N GLN A 77 13.07 14.90 4.25
CA GLN A 77 12.51 15.33 5.53
C GLN A 77 13.19 14.69 6.75
N ASN A 78 13.73 13.47 6.59
CA ASN A 78 14.38 12.72 7.66
C ASN A 78 15.91 12.82 7.62
N GLY A 79 16.49 13.54 6.65
CA GLY A 79 17.94 13.64 6.47
C GLY A 79 18.58 12.31 6.09
N VAL A 80 17.89 11.48 5.32
CA VAL A 80 18.34 10.15 4.89
C VAL A 80 18.94 10.25 3.50
N GLU A 81 20.24 10.02 3.38
CA GLU A 81 20.94 10.13 2.10
C GLU A 81 20.84 8.88 1.23
N GLU A 82 20.65 7.69 1.82
CA GLU A 82 20.60 6.41 1.09
C GLU A 82 19.68 5.42 1.82
N VAL A 83 18.93 4.61 1.06
CA VAL A 83 18.12 3.51 1.60
C VAL A 83 18.44 2.19 0.93
N ASN A 84 18.29 1.08 1.65
CA ASN A 84 18.20 -0.25 1.03
C ASN A 84 16.78 -0.43 0.50
N LEU A 85 16.61 -0.45 -0.83
CA LEU A 85 15.30 -0.40 -1.48
C LEU A 85 14.93 -1.76 -2.05
N ALA A 86 13.79 -2.31 -1.67
CA ALA A 86 13.15 -3.46 -2.31
C ALA A 86 11.85 -3.01 -2.98
N TRP A 87 11.94 -2.44 -4.19
CA TRP A 87 10.79 -1.87 -4.91
C TRP A 87 10.07 -2.89 -5.79
N PHE A 88 8.74 -2.98 -5.68
CA PHE A 88 7.89 -3.79 -6.56
C PHE A 88 7.01 -2.89 -7.43
N GLY A 89 7.40 -2.72 -8.69
CA GLY A 89 6.63 -1.94 -9.66
C GLY A 89 7.40 -1.72 -10.97
N THR A 90 6.81 -0.98 -11.90
CA THR A 90 7.39 -0.72 -13.23
C THR A 90 8.15 0.60 -13.32
N ALA A 91 7.92 1.52 -12.38
CA ALA A 91 8.63 2.78 -12.32
C ALA A 91 10.10 2.60 -11.96
N ASP A 92 10.95 3.44 -12.54
CA ASP A 92 12.38 3.46 -12.27
C ASP A 92 12.68 4.39 -11.09
N PRO A 93 13.25 3.92 -9.97
CA PRO A 93 13.65 4.82 -8.89
C PRO A 93 14.72 5.83 -9.32
N ASP A 94 15.58 5.48 -10.30
CA ASP A 94 16.61 6.38 -10.82
C ASP A 94 15.98 7.63 -11.47
N TYR A 95 14.78 7.49 -12.06
CA TYR A 95 14.03 8.62 -12.64
C TYR A 95 13.64 9.67 -11.60
N TYR A 96 13.44 9.25 -10.35
CA TYR A 96 13.10 10.12 -9.22
C TYR A 96 14.33 10.62 -8.46
N GLY A 97 15.55 10.29 -8.91
CA GLY A 97 16.79 10.69 -8.23
C GLY A 97 16.96 10.07 -6.85
N LEU A 98 16.32 8.93 -6.59
CA LEU A 98 16.51 8.19 -5.34
C LEU A 98 17.94 7.64 -5.27
N ASN A 99 18.61 7.87 -4.16
CA ASN A 99 19.87 7.20 -3.85
C ASN A 99 19.57 5.94 -3.04
N TYR A 100 19.89 4.77 -3.60
CA TYR A 100 19.51 3.50 -3.00
C TYR A 100 20.47 2.36 -3.30
N LYS A 101 20.50 1.38 -2.38
CA LYS A 101 21.09 0.07 -2.58
C LYS A 101 20.00 -0.94 -2.96
N PRO A 102 20.11 -1.62 -4.10
CA PRO A 102 19.05 -2.52 -4.55
C PRO A 102 19.01 -3.81 -3.73
N LEU A 103 17.83 -4.11 -3.21
CA LEU A 103 17.47 -5.36 -2.53
C LEU A 103 16.64 -6.29 -3.46
N PRO A 104 16.52 -7.59 -3.12
CA PRO A 104 15.68 -8.53 -3.86
C PRO A 104 14.24 -8.01 -4.04
N GLY A 105 13.78 -7.88 -5.28
CA GLY A 105 12.43 -7.36 -5.53
C GLY A 105 12.26 -6.53 -6.79
N PHE A 106 13.36 -6.00 -7.31
CA PHE A 106 13.31 -5.31 -8.60
C PHE A 106 12.96 -6.28 -9.73
N PRO A 107 11.98 -5.96 -10.60
CA PRO A 107 11.63 -6.77 -11.76
C PRO A 107 12.62 -6.54 -12.91
N ARG A 108 13.93 -6.54 -12.61
CA ARG A 108 15.00 -6.43 -13.61
C ARG A 108 15.90 -7.68 -13.56
N PRO A 109 16.27 -8.26 -14.72
CA PRO A 109 17.02 -9.51 -14.78
C PRO A 109 18.28 -9.56 -13.90
N GLN A 110 19.01 -8.44 -13.78
CA GLN A 110 20.23 -8.35 -13.00
C GLN A 110 20.01 -8.54 -11.48
N PHE A 111 18.81 -8.26 -10.97
CA PHE A 111 18.50 -8.32 -9.54
C PHE A 111 17.80 -9.62 -9.13
N LEU A 112 17.38 -10.45 -10.10
CA LEU A 112 16.71 -11.73 -9.82
C LEU A 112 17.56 -12.68 -8.97
N SER A 113 18.89 -12.66 -9.16
CA SER A 113 19.82 -13.49 -8.37
C SER A 113 19.86 -13.14 -6.89
N GLN A 114 19.46 -11.92 -6.51
CA GLN A 114 19.46 -11.49 -5.12
C GLN A 114 18.41 -12.26 -4.29
N TRP A 115 17.35 -12.80 -4.91
CA TRP A 115 16.39 -13.64 -4.21
C TRP A 115 16.98 -14.93 -3.64
N THR A 116 18.04 -15.48 -4.26
CA THR A 116 18.74 -16.67 -3.74
C THR A 116 20.02 -16.33 -3.00
N ARG A 117 20.56 -15.13 -3.22
CA ARG A 117 21.79 -14.62 -2.58
C ARG A 117 21.58 -13.16 -2.18
N PRO A 118 20.80 -12.89 -1.13
CA PRO A 118 20.49 -11.53 -0.73
C PRO A 118 21.76 -10.77 -0.35
N PRO A 119 21.86 -9.47 -0.66
CA PRO A 119 23.03 -8.63 -0.36
C PRO A 119 23.06 -8.16 1.11
N PHE A 120 22.35 -8.86 1.99
CA PHE A 120 22.21 -8.59 3.42
C PHE A 120 21.99 -9.92 4.15
N ASN A 121 22.18 -9.95 5.46
CA ASN A 121 21.91 -11.14 6.26
C ASN A 121 20.40 -11.26 6.60
N PRO A 122 19.65 -12.26 6.09
CA PRO A 122 18.21 -12.37 6.32
C PRO A 122 17.78 -12.65 7.76
N ALA A 123 18.71 -13.17 8.58
CA ALA A 123 18.46 -13.48 9.98
C ALA A 123 18.84 -12.34 10.93
N ASP A 124 19.74 -11.45 10.49
CA ASP A 124 20.24 -10.32 11.27
C ASP A 124 20.74 -9.22 10.32
N PRO A 125 19.82 -8.44 9.72
CA PRO A 125 20.19 -7.47 8.69
C PRO A 125 21.08 -6.36 9.27
N GLU A 126 22.02 -5.89 8.45
CA GLU A 126 22.99 -4.88 8.82
C GLU A 126 22.33 -3.52 9.18
N PRO A 127 22.99 -2.67 9.99
CA PRO A 127 22.50 -1.33 10.29
C PRO A 127 22.19 -0.51 9.03
N GLY A 128 21.08 0.22 9.06
CA GLY A 128 20.63 1.02 7.93
C GLY A 128 19.12 1.21 7.87
N ILE A 129 18.68 1.88 6.81
CA ILE A 129 17.26 2.14 6.54
C ILE A 129 16.82 1.26 5.37
N TYR A 130 15.78 0.48 5.60
CA TYR A 130 15.23 -0.45 4.63
C TYR A 130 13.85 0.03 4.20
N ALA A 131 13.71 0.37 2.93
CA ALA A 131 12.45 0.70 2.29
C ALA A 131 11.98 -0.51 1.48
N ILE A 132 11.01 -1.25 1.99
CA ILE A 132 10.58 -2.53 1.41
C ILE A 132 9.13 -2.41 0.95
N SER A 133 8.89 -2.59 -0.35
CA SER A 133 7.53 -2.68 -0.87
C SER A 133 6.80 -3.83 -0.21
N VAL A 134 5.56 -3.61 0.22
CA VAL A 134 4.73 -4.61 0.89
C VAL A 134 4.65 -5.91 0.05
N SER A 135 4.57 -5.79 -1.29
CA SER A 135 4.56 -6.95 -2.17
C SER A 135 5.83 -7.80 -2.10
N ASN A 136 7.00 -7.18 -2.04
CA ASN A 136 8.29 -7.86 -1.89
C ASN A 136 8.45 -8.42 -0.47
N LEU A 137 8.02 -7.68 0.56
CA LEU A 137 8.07 -8.10 1.95
C LEU A 137 7.36 -9.45 2.16
N TRP A 138 6.28 -9.71 1.44
CA TRP A 138 5.51 -10.95 1.58
C TRP A 138 5.92 -12.08 0.62
N GLU A 139 6.92 -11.83 -0.24
CA GLU A 139 7.52 -12.82 -1.15
C GLU A 139 6.45 -13.59 -1.96
N ILE A 140 5.41 -12.89 -2.44
CA ILE A 140 4.16 -13.51 -2.95
C ILE A 140 4.41 -14.49 -4.09
N GLN A 141 5.43 -14.21 -4.91
CA GLN A 141 5.76 -15.01 -6.09
C GLN A 141 6.66 -16.21 -5.76
N LEU A 142 7.13 -16.34 -4.52
CA LEU A 142 8.05 -17.38 -4.08
C LEU A 142 7.32 -18.40 -3.20
N ALA A 143 7.61 -19.68 -3.44
CA ALA A 143 7.09 -20.78 -2.62
C ALA A 143 7.67 -20.74 -1.21
N ASP A 144 8.97 -20.47 -1.10
CA ASP A 144 9.68 -20.32 0.16
C ASP A 144 9.88 -18.83 0.48
N LYS A 145 9.55 -18.44 1.72
CA LYS A 145 9.62 -17.04 2.18
C LYS A 145 10.80 -16.85 3.11
N ASN A 146 12.00 -16.74 2.55
CA ASN A 146 13.25 -16.83 3.30
C ASN A 146 14.07 -15.54 3.29
N VAL A 147 13.72 -14.56 2.45
CA VAL A 147 14.53 -13.35 2.28
C VAL A 147 14.18 -12.27 3.31
N TYR A 148 12.89 -12.05 3.58
CA TYR A 148 12.45 -11.00 4.49
C TYR A 148 11.79 -11.48 5.82
N PRO A 149 12.12 -12.65 6.39
CA PRO A 149 11.45 -13.13 7.61
C PRO A 149 11.69 -12.20 8.81
N TRP A 150 12.89 -11.63 8.94
CA TRP A 150 13.21 -10.69 10.01
C TRP A 150 12.33 -9.44 9.98
N PHE A 151 12.12 -8.87 8.78
CA PHE A 151 11.26 -7.69 8.60
C PHE A 151 9.78 -8.02 8.81
N ARG A 152 9.31 -9.19 8.37
CA ARG A 152 7.93 -9.65 8.62
C ARG A 152 7.62 -9.89 10.10
N ALA A 153 8.63 -10.23 10.90
CA ALA A 153 8.47 -10.53 12.32
C ALA A 153 8.27 -9.29 13.20
N ARG A 154 8.44 -8.07 12.66
CA ARG A 154 8.27 -6.82 13.42
C ARG A 154 7.38 -5.82 12.70
N GLN A 155 6.87 -4.85 13.47
CA GLN A 155 6.19 -3.69 12.89
C GLN A 155 7.21 -2.77 12.19
N PRO A 156 6.82 -2.13 11.07
CA PRO A 156 7.62 -1.11 10.43
C PRO A 156 7.68 0.17 11.28
N ASP A 157 8.76 0.93 11.16
CA ASP A 157 8.96 2.21 11.85
C ASP A 157 8.22 3.37 11.16
N ASP A 158 7.97 3.23 9.85
CA ASP A 158 7.16 4.17 9.07
C ASP A 158 6.52 3.47 7.86
N SER A 159 5.59 4.15 7.19
CA SER A 159 4.89 3.66 6.00
C SER A 159 4.62 4.78 5.02
N ILE A 160 5.08 4.61 3.78
CA ILE A 160 4.90 5.57 2.69
C ILE A 160 3.77 5.08 1.80
N GLY A 161 2.71 5.88 1.68
CA GLY A 161 1.58 5.66 0.75
C GLY A 161 0.78 4.37 0.92
N ASN A 162 1.13 3.53 1.90
CA ASN A 162 0.69 2.15 2.15
C ASN A 162 1.39 1.07 1.31
N SER A 163 2.34 1.43 0.44
CA SER A 163 3.03 0.49 -0.44
C SER A 163 4.46 0.17 -0.01
N ILE A 164 5.15 1.09 0.65
CA ILE A 164 6.55 0.95 1.08
C ILE A 164 6.61 1.07 2.59
N LEU A 165 7.21 0.07 3.23
CA LEU A 165 7.43 0.02 4.67
C LEU A 165 8.87 0.37 4.99
N ILE A 166 9.04 1.23 5.98
CA ILE A 166 10.35 1.65 6.46
C ILE A 166 10.73 0.86 7.70
N TYR A 167 11.94 0.31 7.70
CA TYR A 167 12.56 -0.31 8.85
C TYR A 167 13.89 0.38 9.14
N LYS A 168 14.05 0.87 10.36
CA LYS A 168 15.27 1.48 10.87
C LYS A 168 16.01 0.44 11.72
N ILE A 169 17.25 0.15 11.34
CA ILE A 169 18.14 -0.77 12.05
C ILE A 169 19.30 0.08 12.60
N PRO A 170 19.47 0.14 13.93
CA PRO A 170 20.46 1.00 14.58
C PRO A 170 21.90 0.52 14.39
#